data_AF-A0A0U3PEU3-F1
#
_entry.id   AF-A0A0U3PEU3-F1
#
_cell.length_a   1.000
_cell.length_b   1.000
_cell.length_c   1.000
_cell.angle_alpha   90.00
_cell.angle_beta   90.00
_cell.angle_gamma   90.00
#
_symmetry.space_group_name_H-M   'P 1'
#
loop_
_entity.id
_entity.type
_entity.pdbx_description
1 polymer ?
#
loop_
_entity_poly.entity_id
_entity_poly.type
_entity_poly.pdbx_seq_one_letter_code
_entity_poly.pdbx_strand_id
1 'polypeptide(L)'
;MLLGLLTLLAGIGQKTIWAPSETFTASAPADAAEAPLTVIDQNLRTAQGGTVKIKIEGDGNFMLAAGRPDDVDAWVGPTAHNTITGVSEDNKSLQVEHADGDATAPNPSGSDLWVSTENASGELEYSWTPPADGEWSLLLASDGTKPAPSSVSMTFPNDTSTPWAIPLMVIGGLLILAGIALVVLSARKRDGEGNGTGSLFARRARAKAEARSASRLGMVSGGMVTAAVTALVVAGTGVAANAATTPAPAPESASPEAAQGAAPVLLDAQFRRILEQVSSTADAGDAAKDAAKLAERVAGTELEVRTQNYKIRSQVGTYEARMPVRSTKLLTTVVTSDRSWPRSVLAVTQGDGNVVPQLLTLVQPSPRENYKLTETTPLQPGTTFPAIGRNGTDTLAANDKSGLLYSGEEALAGLADRLANSESSFKDKLVEGASSPYIADTLSYQAEVVKSGENGNFSFTHKVVPESTVVFRTADGGALVLGRINFGFDGTPKASGDKLTIGDDAAALAGGKETTTGMVLNFAESMAVYVPPAGSTDPIKLVAATRGLVGASFK
;
A
#
# COMPACT_ATOMS: atom_id res chain seq x y z
N MET A 1 1.77 -17.61 -61.86
CA MET A 1 2.98 -18.00 -61.12
C MET A 1 3.81 -16.80 -60.66
N LEU A 2 4.33 -15.96 -61.55
CA LEU A 2 5.17 -14.79 -61.19
C LEU A 2 4.48 -13.84 -60.19
N LEU A 3 3.21 -13.51 -60.41
CA LEU A 3 2.41 -12.69 -59.47
C LEU A 3 2.24 -13.35 -58.08
N GLY A 4 2.04 -14.68 -58.05
CA GLY A 4 1.89 -15.43 -56.80
C GLY A 4 3.20 -15.57 -56.02
N LEU A 5 4.34 -15.65 -56.74
CA LEU A 5 5.67 -15.64 -56.14
C LEU A 5 5.99 -14.26 -55.53
N LEU A 6 5.64 -13.17 -56.23
CA LEU A 6 5.80 -11.80 -55.73
C LEU A 6 4.94 -11.52 -54.50
N THR A 7 3.68 -11.95 -54.47
CA THR A 7 2.81 -11.76 -53.29
C THR A 7 3.21 -12.63 -52.11
N LEU A 8 3.69 -13.85 -52.35
CA LEU A 8 4.26 -14.71 -51.31
C LEU A 8 5.55 -14.09 -50.72
N LEU A 9 6.47 -13.63 -51.58
CA LEU A 9 7.69 -12.93 -51.16
C LEU A 9 7.38 -11.61 -50.44
N ALA A 10 6.33 -10.89 -50.84
CA ALA A 10 5.88 -9.70 -50.13
C ALA A 10 5.34 -10.03 -48.73
N GLY A 11 4.58 -11.12 -48.58
CA GLY A 11 4.11 -11.60 -47.28
C GLY A 11 5.25 -12.08 -46.36
N ILE A 12 6.24 -12.80 -46.91
CA ILE A 12 7.46 -13.20 -46.18
C ILE A 12 8.31 -11.97 -45.83
N GLY A 13 8.42 -11.00 -46.76
CA GLY A 13 9.14 -9.74 -46.57
C GLY A 13 8.55 -8.94 -45.41
N GLN A 14 7.21 -8.80 -45.33
CA GLN A 14 6.54 -8.14 -44.19
C GLN A 14 6.83 -8.79 -42.84
N LYS A 15 7.15 -10.09 -42.80
CA LYS A 15 7.48 -10.83 -41.58
C LYS A 15 8.99 -10.89 -41.27
N THR A 16 9.86 -10.46 -42.19
CA THR A 16 11.32 -10.64 -42.06
C THR A 16 12.08 -9.34 -42.30
N ILE A 17 12.18 -8.89 -43.55
CA ILE A 17 12.97 -7.71 -43.95
C ILE A 17 12.24 -6.40 -43.63
N TRP A 18 10.91 -6.42 -43.64
CA TRP A 18 10.04 -5.27 -43.35
C TRP A 18 9.22 -5.45 -42.07
N ALA A 19 9.60 -6.41 -41.22
CA ALA A 19 8.99 -6.52 -39.91
C ALA A 19 9.30 -5.24 -39.10
N PRO A 20 8.30 -4.65 -38.42
CA PRO A 20 8.56 -3.58 -37.47
C PRO A 20 9.60 -4.05 -36.44
N SER A 21 10.50 -3.16 -36.01
CA SER A 21 11.44 -3.48 -34.92
C SER A 21 10.67 -3.92 -33.68
N GLU A 22 11.18 -4.90 -32.92
CA GLU A 22 10.49 -5.40 -31.72
C GLU A 22 10.35 -4.35 -30.61
N THR A 23 11.18 -3.29 -30.68
CA THR A 23 11.11 -2.14 -29.78
C THR A 23 11.28 -0.85 -30.56
N PHE A 24 10.78 0.25 -30.00
CA PHE A 24 11.11 1.61 -30.44
C PHE A 24 11.60 2.42 -29.23
N THR A 25 12.45 3.42 -29.48
CA THR A 25 12.98 4.31 -28.43
C THR A 25 12.56 5.73 -28.72
N ALA A 26 11.89 6.34 -27.75
CA ALA A 26 11.51 7.75 -27.78
C ALA A 26 12.41 8.54 -26.82
N SER A 27 12.85 9.73 -27.24
CA SER A 27 13.72 10.60 -26.44
C SER A 27 13.01 11.92 -26.10
N ALA A 28 13.30 12.47 -24.93
CA ALA A 28 12.83 13.79 -24.55
C ALA A 28 13.39 14.87 -25.51
N PRO A 29 12.63 15.95 -25.79
CA PRO A 29 13.10 17.04 -26.63
C PRO A 29 14.33 17.71 -26.00
N ALA A 30 15.35 17.98 -26.81
CA ALA A 30 16.57 18.66 -26.34
C ALA A 30 16.35 20.13 -25.96
N ASP A 31 15.22 20.71 -26.38
CA ASP A 31 14.79 22.08 -26.14
C ASP A 31 13.72 22.21 -25.04
N ALA A 32 13.47 21.13 -24.28
CA ALA A 32 12.58 21.18 -23.13
C ALA A 32 13.06 22.23 -22.11
N ALA A 33 12.12 22.99 -21.53
CA ALA A 33 12.43 23.99 -20.52
C ALA A 33 13.12 23.35 -19.30
N GLU A 34 14.13 24.03 -18.75
CA GLU A 34 14.79 23.55 -17.54
C GLU A 34 13.83 23.65 -16.35
N ALA A 35 13.68 22.55 -15.61
CA ALA A 35 12.89 22.48 -14.39
C ALA A 35 13.64 21.68 -13.33
N PRO A 36 13.49 21.99 -12.03
CA PRO A 36 14.13 21.24 -10.95
C PRO A 36 13.63 19.79 -10.83
N LEU A 37 12.45 19.48 -11.39
CA LEU A 37 11.79 18.18 -11.29
C LEU A 37 11.27 17.71 -12.66
N THR A 38 11.35 16.41 -12.90
CA THR A 38 10.70 15.75 -14.05
C THR A 38 9.82 14.60 -13.54
N VAL A 39 8.53 14.61 -13.89
CA VAL A 39 7.56 13.57 -13.58
C VAL A 39 7.32 12.71 -14.81
N ILE A 40 7.42 11.38 -14.68
CA ILE A 40 7.04 10.44 -15.73
C ILE A 40 5.67 9.86 -15.36
N ASP A 41 4.68 10.14 -16.22
CA ASP A 41 3.29 9.78 -16.00
C ASP A 41 3.07 8.25 -15.99
N GLN A 42 1.99 7.81 -15.36
CA GLN A 42 1.58 6.40 -15.32
C GLN A 42 1.20 5.85 -16.71
N ASN A 43 0.59 6.68 -17.57
CA ASN A 43 -0.03 6.28 -18.83
C ASN A 43 0.99 5.77 -19.86
N LEU A 44 2.22 6.28 -19.80
CA LEU A 44 3.33 5.82 -20.63
C LEU A 44 3.65 4.33 -20.45
N ARG A 45 3.29 3.75 -19.31
CA ARG A 45 3.67 2.38 -18.95
C ARG A 45 2.57 1.36 -19.23
N THR A 46 1.31 1.78 -19.22
CA THR A 46 0.15 0.91 -19.47
C THR A 46 -0.25 0.90 -20.95
N ALA A 47 0.11 1.93 -21.73
CA ALA A 47 -0.35 2.09 -23.12
C ALA A 47 0.21 1.07 -24.14
N GLN A 48 1.41 0.51 -23.93
CA GLN A 48 2.12 -0.27 -24.97
C GLN A 48 2.32 -1.76 -24.61
N GLY A 49 2.03 -2.18 -23.37
CA GLY A 49 2.10 -3.59 -22.94
C GLY A 49 3.51 -4.22 -22.97
N GLY A 50 4.12 -4.47 -21.80
CA GLY A 50 5.42 -5.14 -21.67
C GLY A 50 6.43 -4.34 -20.84
N THR A 51 7.69 -4.79 -20.77
CA THR A 51 8.72 -4.14 -19.94
C THR A 51 9.25 -2.88 -20.62
N VAL A 52 9.04 -1.73 -19.98
CA VAL A 52 9.61 -0.45 -20.40
C VAL A 52 11.01 -0.29 -19.83
N LYS A 53 11.98 0.07 -20.68
CA LYS A 53 13.32 0.46 -20.23
C LYS A 53 13.46 1.97 -20.28
N ILE A 54 13.96 2.56 -19.21
CA ILE A 54 14.16 3.99 -19.05
C ILE A 54 15.66 4.20 -18.94
N LYS A 55 16.21 5.02 -19.84
CA LYS A 55 17.60 5.43 -19.83
C LYS A 55 17.67 6.93 -19.56
N ILE A 56 18.38 7.31 -18.51
CA ILE A 56 18.54 8.70 -18.07
C ILE A 56 20.02 9.04 -18.08
N GLU A 57 20.36 10.13 -18.75
CA GLU A 57 21.70 10.72 -18.76
C GLU A 57 21.65 12.12 -18.15
N GLY A 58 22.52 12.40 -17.19
CA GLY A 58 22.51 13.65 -16.45
C GLY A 58 23.81 13.97 -15.75
N ASP A 59 24.14 15.26 -15.69
CA ASP A 59 25.33 15.73 -15.02
C ASP A 59 25.19 15.67 -13.49
N GLY A 60 26.13 14.97 -12.84
CA GLY A 60 26.18 14.86 -11.38
C GLY A 60 25.31 13.73 -10.83
N ASN A 61 24.82 13.89 -9.60
CA ASN A 61 24.01 12.88 -8.92
C ASN A 61 22.53 13.19 -9.11
N PHE A 62 21.75 12.15 -9.40
CA PHE A 62 20.30 12.24 -9.50
C PHE A 62 19.62 11.00 -8.91
N MET A 63 18.34 11.15 -8.61
CA MET A 63 17.46 10.13 -8.09
C MET A 63 16.27 9.93 -9.02
N LEU A 64 15.90 8.67 -9.23
CA LEU A 64 14.61 8.25 -9.76
C LEU A 64 13.81 7.61 -8.63
N ALA A 65 12.70 8.22 -8.24
CA ALA A 65 11.82 7.74 -7.18
C ALA A 65 10.48 7.26 -7.76
N ALA A 66 9.99 6.11 -7.31
CA ALA A 66 8.64 5.65 -7.62
C ALA A 66 7.69 6.00 -6.47
N GLY A 67 6.57 6.63 -6.80
CA GLY A 67 5.50 6.96 -5.86
C GLY A 67 4.14 6.74 -6.50
N ARG A 68 3.07 6.79 -5.70
CA ARG A 68 1.72 6.83 -6.28
C ARG A 68 1.50 8.20 -6.93
N PRO A 69 0.68 8.30 -7.99
CA PRO A 69 0.45 9.56 -8.70
C PRO A 69 0.01 10.71 -7.78
N ASP A 70 -0.96 10.44 -6.90
CA ASP A 70 -1.46 11.41 -5.91
C ASP A 70 -0.36 11.87 -4.93
N ASP A 71 0.53 10.95 -4.54
CA ASP A 71 1.66 11.25 -3.65
C ASP A 71 2.76 12.06 -4.36
N VAL A 72 3.05 11.73 -5.63
CA VAL A 72 4.02 12.46 -6.46
C VAL A 72 3.51 13.87 -6.72
N ASP A 73 2.26 14.03 -7.13
CA ASP A 73 1.64 15.33 -7.41
C ASP A 73 1.62 16.21 -6.16
N ALA A 74 1.24 15.63 -5.01
CA ALA A 74 1.21 16.37 -3.74
C ALA A 74 2.61 16.76 -3.26
N TRP A 75 3.64 15.93 -3.51
CA TRP A 75 5.02 16.25 -3.16
C TRP A 75 5.60 17.34 -4.08
N VAL A 76 5.37 17.23 -5.40
CA VAL A 76 5.76 18.23 -6.40
C VAL A 76 5.13 19.58 -6.08
N GLY A 77 3.82 19.61 -5.76
CA GLY A 77 3.12 20.80 -5.29
C GLY A 77 3.31 22.01 -6.23
N PRO A 78 3.68 23.20 -5.72
CA PRO A 78 3.83 24.42 -6.54
C PRO A 78 5.17 24.53 -7.28
N THR A 79 6.02 23.50 -7.26
CA THR A 79 7.35 23.57 -7.89
C THR A 79 7.26 23.43 -9.41
N ALA A 80 8.06 24.21 -10.12
CA ALA A 80 8.18 24.09 -11.57
C ALA A 80 8.65 22.68 -11.95
N HIS A 81 7.98 22.03 -12.90
CA HIS A 81 8.29 20.66 -13.27
C HIS A 81 7.95 20.37 -14.73
N ASN A 82 8.64 19.38 -15.29
CA ASN A 82 8.35 18.81 -16.59
C ASN A 82 7.58 17.50 -16.41
N THR A 83 6.46 17.33 -17.09
CA THR A 83 5.69 16.07 -17.07
C THR A 83 5.81 15.39 -18.42
N ILE A 84 6.32 14.16 -18.42
CA ILE A 84 6.35 13.30 -19.60
C ILE A 84 5.02 12.55 -19.66
N THR A 85 4.13 12.96 -20.56
CA THR A 85 2.74 12.48 -20.64
C THR A 85 2.54 11.36 -21.66
N GLY A 86 3.37 11.31 -22.71
CA GLY A 86 3.12 10.46 -23.86
C GLY A 86 4.31 10.30 -24.80
N VAL A 87 4.10 9.51 -25.86
CA VAL A 87 5.01 9.38 -27.00
C VAL A 87 4.34 10.05 -28.20
N SER A 88 5.11 10.74 -29.03
CA SER A 88 4.62 11.33 -30.28
C SER A 88 4.13 10.27 -31.27
N GLU A 89 3.24 10.66 -32.21
CA GLU A 89 2.68 9.76 -33.23
C GLU A 89 3.74 9.08 -34.11
N ASP A 90 4.95 9.66 -34.22
CA ASP A 90 6.06 9.11 -35.00
C ASP A 90 6.96 8.14 -34.19
N ASN A 91 6.64 7.87 -32.93
CA ASN A 91 7.35 6.99 -31.99
C ASN A 91 8.83 7.36 -31.74
N LYS A 92 9.22 8.61 -31.98
CA LYS A 92 10.63 9.07 -31.82
C LYS A 92 10.84 10.07 -30.69
N SER A 93 9.82 10.82 -30.31
CA SER A 93 9.93 11.85 -29.28
C SER A 93 8.96 11.62 -28.12
N LEU A 94 9.38 12.00 -26.92
CA LEU A 94 8.48 12.04 -25.76
C LEU A 94 7.74 13.38 -25.74
N GLN A 95 6.46 13.34 -25.38
CA GLN A 95 5.66 14.53 -25.13
C GLN A 95 5.95 15.02 -23.72
N VAL A 96 6.47 16.25 -23.63
CA VAL A 96 6.84 16.90 -22.37
C VAL A 96 6.04 18.18 -22.23
N GLU A 97 5.30 18.28 -21.13
CA GLU A 97 4.58 19.48 -20.73
C GLU A 97 5.34 20.18 -19.60
N HIS A 98 5.53 21.49 -19.72
CA HIS A 98 6.16 22.29 -18.67
C HIS A 98 5.09 22.98 -17.83
N ALA A 99 5.20 22.83 -16.51
CA ALA A 99 4.40 23.57 -15.54
C ALA A 99 5.28 24.64 -14.86
N ASP A 100 4.87 25.90 -14.98
CA ASP A 100 5.49 27.02 -14.26
C ASP A 100 5.27 26.87 -12.74
N GLY A 101 6.23 27.33 -11.94
CA GLY A 101 6.16 27.24 -10.49
C GLY A 101 7.44 27.73 -9.80
N ASP A 102 7.62 27.33 -8.55
CA ASP A 102 8.82 27.64 -7.79
C ASP A 102 10.05 27.02 -8.46
N ALA A 103 11.12 27.82 -8.65
CA ALA A 103 12.34 27.36 -9.32
C ALA A 103 13.16 26.33 -8.52
N THR A 104 12.81 26.11 -7.26
CA THR A 104 13.48 25.16 -6.37
C THR A 104 12.47 24.33 -5.58
N ALA A 105 12.74 23.04 -5.42
CA ALA A 105 12.06 22.14 -4.50
C ALA A 105 12.97 21.76 -3.31
N PRO A 106 12.39 21.35 -2.17
CA PRO A 106 13.12 20.58 -1.17
C PRO A 106 13.72 19.31 -1.77
N ASN A 107 14.79 18.79 -1.18
CA ASN A 107 15.41 17.57 -1.67
C ASN A 107 14.43 16.38 -1.55
N PRO A 108 14.10 15.66 -2.65
CA PRO A 108 13.23 14.49 -2.60
C PRO A 108 13.85 13.28 -1.91
N SER A 109 15.18 13.27 -1.75
CA SER A 109 15.88 12.14 -1.15
C SER A 109 15.43 11.88 0.28
N GLY A 110 15.15 10.61 0.59
CA GLY A 110 14.75 10.20 1.93
C GLY A 110 13.28 10.48 2.28
N SER A 111 12.45 10.89 1.32
CA SER A 111 11.00 11.00 1.51
C SER A 111 10.36 9.64 1.76
N ASP A 112 9.42 9.60 2.70
CA ASP A 112 8.64 8.41 3.02
C ASP A 112 7.55 8.09 1.99
N LEU A 113 7.21 9.05 1.12
CA LEU A 113 6.25 8.82 0.02
C LEU A 113 6.80 7.88 -1.05
N TRP A 114 8.13 7.77 -1.16
CA TRP A 114 8.76 6.94 -2.18
C TRP A 114 8.73 5.46 -1.79
N VAL A 115 8.30 4.65 -2.73
CA VAL A 115 8.18 3.19 -2.61
C VAL A 115 9.51 2.54 -2.92
N SER A 116 10.14 2.99 -3.99
CA SER A 116 11.49 2.65 -4.38
C SER A 116 12.22 3.91 -4.84
N THR A 117 13.54 3.91 -4.67
CA THR A 117 14.41 5.00 -5.08
C THR A 117 15.69 4.43 -5.65
N GLU A 118 16.06 4.86 -6.84
CA GLU A 118 17.33 4.53 -7.49
C GLU A 118 18.18 5.79 -7.54
N ASN A 119 19.43 5.71 -7.09
CA ASN A 119 20.37 6.83 -7.15
C ASN A 119 21.47 6.50 -8.16
N ALA A 120 21.79 7.46 -9.03
CA ALA A 120 22.80 7.30 -10.06
C ALA A 120 23.62 8.57 -10.26
N SER A 121 24.76 8.42 -10.93
CA SER A 121 25.58 9.53 -11.38
C SER A 121 25.99 9.33 -12.83
N GLY A 122 25.78 10.34 -13.68
CA GLY A 122 26.06 10.26 -15.11
C GLY A 122 24.97 9.54 -15.90
N GLU A 123 24.79 8.24 -15.68
CA GLU A 123 23.89 7.39 -16.46
C GLU A 123 23.13 6.40 -15.58
N LEU A 124 21.84 6.19 -15.88
CA LEU A 124 20.99 5.19 -15.25
C LEU A 124 20.20 4.43 -16.33
N GLU A 125 20.39 3.12 -16.39
CA GLU A 125 19.50 2.20 -17.09
C GLU A 125 18.57 1.52 -16.09
N TYR A 126 17.28 1.77 -16.21
CA TYR A 126 16.26 1.26 -15.30
C TYR A 126 15.19 0.48 -16.07
N SER A 127 14.99 -0.78 -15.68
CA SER A 127 13.90 -1.60 -16.22
C SER A 127 12.70 -1.48 -15.29
N TRP A 128 11.63 -0.84 -15.77
CA TRP A 128 10.45 -0.59 -14.97
C TRP A 128 9.78 -1.91 -14.56
N THR A 129 9.60 -2.08 -13.26
CA THR A 129 8.80 -3.15 -12.67
C THR A 129 7.90 -2.51 -11.61
N PRO A 130 6.56 -2.62 -11.72
CA PRO A 130 5.66 -2.02 -10.74
C PRO A 130 5.93 -2.63 -9.35
N PRO A 131 6.12 -1.79 -8.30
CA PRO A 131 6.42 -2.28 -6.96
C PRO A 131 5.30 -3.16 -6.35
N ALA A 132 4.05 -2.88 -6.70
CA ALA A 132 2.87 -3.67 -6.36
C ALA A 132 1.73 -3.35 -7.35
N ASP A 133 0.58 -3.98 -7.19
CA ASP A 133 -0.60 -3.67 -7.99
C ASP A 133 -1.07 -2.23 -7.75
N GLY A 134 -1.44 -1.54 -8.84
CA GLY A 134 -1.93 -0.17 -8.83
C GLY A 134 -1.17 0.75 -9.78
N GLU A 135 -1.56 2.02 -9.75
CA GLU A 135 -0.95 3.07 -10.55
C GLU A 135 0.28 3.65 -9.84
N TRP A 136 1.32 3.96 -10.64
CA TRP A 136 2.59 4.48 -10.14
C TRP A 136 3.09 5.58 -11.06
N SER A 137 3.65 6.65 -10.47
CA SER A 137 4.36 7.75 -11.14
C SER A 137 5.86 7.67 -10.79
N LEU A 138 6.73 8.17 -11.67
CA LEU A 138 8.15 8.32 -11.36
C LEU A 138 8.49 9.79 -11.23
N LEU A 139 9.30 10.13 -10.23
CA LEU A 139 9.89 11.44 -10.04
C LEU A 139 11.40 11.35 -10.28
N LEU A 140 11.90 12.15 -11.20
CA LEU A 140 13.31 12.33 -11.50
C LEU A 140 13.75 13.71 -11.01
N ALA A 141 14.79 13.74 -10.17
CA ALA A 141 15.32 14.96 -9.59
C ALA A 141 16.80 14.80 -9.23
N SER A 142 17.52 15.92 -9.15
CA SER A 142 18.87 15.96 -8.59
C SER A 142 18.81 16.19 -7.08
N ASP A 143 18.93 17.45 -6.65
CA ASP A 143 18.78 17.89 -5.25
C ASP A 143 17.54 18.78 -5.05
N GLY A 144 16.78 19.03 -6.12
CA GLY A 144 15.63 19.95 -6.15
C GLY A 144 16.00 21.41 -6.41
N THR A 145 17.28 21.77 -6.41
CA THR A 145 17.75 23.15 -6.70
C THR A 145 18.38 23.28 -8.08
N LYS A 146 18.99 22.21 -8.58
CA LYS A 146 19.51 22.14 -9.95
C LYS A 146 18.46 21.55 -10.89
N PRO A 147 18.53 21.86 -12.19
CA PRO A 147 17.68 21.22 -13.18
C PRO A 147 17.76 19.69 -13.07
N ALA A 148 16.62 19.03 -13.24
CA ALA A 148 16.57 17.59 -13.40
C ALA A 148 17.25 17.20 -14.73
N PRO A 149 17.84 15.98 -14.83
CA PRO A 149 18.38 15.49 -16.09
C PRO A 149 17.36 15.60 -17.24
N SER A 150 17.77 16.29 -18.32
CA SER A 150 16.91 16.53 -19.49
C SER A 150 16.98 15.40 -20.53
N SER A 151 18.04 14.59 -20.49
CA SER A 151 18.24 13.48 -21.44
C SER A 151 17.59 12.21 -20.90
N VAL A 152 16.27 12.09 -21.11
CA VAL A 152 15.47 10.90 -20.79
C VAL A 152 15.08 10.20 -22.09
N SER A 153 15.38 8.91 -22.19
CA SER A 153 14.92 8.07 -23.30
C SER A 153 14.21 6.83 -22.76
N MET A 154 13.13 6.45 -23.44
CA MET A 154 12.30 5.31 -23.04
C MET A 154 12.16 4.35 -24.22
N THR A 155 12.47 3.08 -23.97
CA THR A 155 12.33 2.00 -24.94
C THR A 155 11.10 1.19 -24.61
N PHE A 156 10.18 1.10 -25.58
CA PHE A 156 8.92 0.38 -25.49
C PHE A 156 8.92 -0.84 -26.41
N PRO A 157 8.22 -1.92 -26.05
CA PRO A 157 7.85 -2.97 -27.00
C PRO A 157 6.98 -2.38 -28.10
N ASN A 158 7.22 -2.79 -29.34
CA ASN A 158 6.48 -2.33 -30.51
C ASN A 158 5.43 -3.37 -30.93
N ASP A 159 4.33 -2.91 -31.51
CA ASP A 159 3.36 -3.84 -32.12
C ASP A 159 3.96 -4.45 -33.38
N THR A 160 4.30 -5.74 -33.30
CA THR A 160 4.81 -6.52 -34.43
C THR A 160 3.68 -7.20 -35.22
N SER A 161 2.42 -6.80 -35.00
CA SER A 161 1.29 -7.33 -35.73
C SER A 161 1.39 -6.97 -37.22
N THR A 162 1.48 -8.01 -38.05
CA THR A 162 1.48 -7.88 -39.52
C THR A 162 0.19 -8.49 -40.08
N PRO A 163 -0.97 -7.83 -39.93
CA PRO A 163 -2.28 -8.42 -40.22
C PRO A 163 -2.44 -8.87 -41.69
N TRP A 164 -1.72 -8.24 -42.63
CA TRP A 164 -1.74 -8.61 -44.04
C TRP A 164 -0.77 -9.73 -44.44
N ALA A 165 0.22 -10.06 -43.60
CA ALA A 165 1.23 -11.05 -43.96
C ALA A 165 0.61 -12.45 -44.19
N ILE A 166 -0.29 -12.89 -43.30
CA ILE A 166 -0.96 -14.19 -43.42
C ILE A 166 -1.90 -14.25 -44.64
N PRO A 167 -2.82 -13.28 -44.85
CA PRO A 167 -3.62 -13.21 -46.06
C PRO A 167 -2.79 -13.19 -47.36
N LEU A 168 -1.72 -12.40 -47.41
CA LEU A 168 -0.85 -12.31 -48.60
C LEU A 168 -0.11 -13.61 -48.88
N MET A 169 0.36 -14.31 -47.84
CA MET A 169 0.97 -15.65 -47.99
C MET A 169 -0.04 -16.69 -48.50
N VAL A 170 -1.28 -16.68 -47.99
CA VAL A 170 -2.35 -17.60 -48.43
C VAL A 170 -2.76 -17.31 -49.88
N ILE A 171 -2.99 -16.04 -50.23
CA ILE A 171 -3.33 -15.61 -51.58
C ILE A 171 -2.20 -15.93 -52.55
N GLY A 172 -0.94 -15.67 -52.17
CA GLY A 172 0.24 -16.01 -52.96
C GLY A 172 0.33 -17.52 -53.23
N GLY A 173 0.14 -18.35 -52.20
CA GLY A 173 0.09 -19.81 -52.33
C GLY A 173 -1.01 -20.29 -53.26
N LEU A 174 -2.23 -19.75 -53.14
CA LEU A 174 -3.36 -20.08 -54.01
C LEU A 174 -3.11 -19.69 -55.47
N LEU A 175 -2.50 -18.53 -55.73
CA LEU A 175 -2.15 -18.08 -57.09
C LEU A 175 -1.04 -18.92 -57.73
N ILE A 176 -0.12 -19.46 -56.93
CA ILE A 176 0.89 -20.43 -57.39
C ILE A 176 0.19 -21.73 -57.78
N LEU A 177 -0.67 -22.28 -56.92
CA LEU A 177 -1.42 -23.51 -57.19
C LEU A 177 -2.34 -23.39 -58.42
N ALA A 178 -3.05 -22.28 -58.57
CA ALA A 178 -3.87 -22.00 -59.75
C ALA A 178 -3.03 -21.89 -61.02
N GLY A 179 -1.83 -21.29 -60.92
CA GLY A 179 -0.86 -21.25 -62.01
C GLY A 179 -0.36 -22.63 -62.42
N ILE A 180 -0.05 -23.51 -61.46
CA ILE A 180 0.33 -24.91 -61.72
C ILE A 180 -0.81 -25.65 -62.41
N ALA A 181 -2.03 -25.52 -61.90
CA ALA A 181 -3.21 -26.18 -62.45
C ALA A 181 -3.47 -25.77 -63.92
N LEU A 182 -3.33 -24.47 -64.26
CA LEU A 182 -3.45 -23.99 -65.63
C LEU A 182 -2.36 -24.54 -66.55
N VAL A 183 -1.11 -24.64 -66.09
CA VAL A 183 -0.02 -25.25 -66.88
C VAL A 183 -0.31 -26.73 -67.15
N VAL A 184 -0.73 -27.49 -66.12
CA VAL A 184 -1.09 -28.91 -66.25
C VAL A 184 -2.30 -29.12 -67.16
N LEU A 185 -3.32 -28.27 -67.08
CA LEU A 185 -4.49 -28.31 -67.95
C LEU A 185 -4.15 -27.92 -69.41
N SER A 186 -3.24 -26.97 -69.62
CA SER A 186 -2.76 -26.59 -70.95
C SER A 186 -1.88 -27.67 -71.59
N ALA A 187 -1.13 -28.43 -70.79
CA ALA A 187 -0.36 -29.57 -71.24
C ALA A 187 -1.27 -30.74 -71.66
N ARG A 188 -2.34 -31.01 -70.90
CA ARG A 188 -3.35 -32.02 -71.27
C ARG A 188 -4.15 -31.68 -72.53
N LYS A 189 -4.28 -30.41 -72.88
CA LYS A 189 -4.98 -29.97 -74.11
C LYS A 189 -4.13 -30.07 -75.37
N ARG A 190 -2.84 -30.40 -75.25
CA ARG A 190 -1.89 -30.48 -76.37
C ARG A 190 -1.72 -31.89 -76.94
N ASP A 191 -2.27 -32.92 -76.28
CA ASP A 191 -2.28 -34.32 -76.75
C ASP A 191 -3.67 -34.74 -77.24
N GLY A 192 -4.17 -34.06 -78.27
CA GLY A 192 -5.53 -34.27 -78.76
C GLY A 192 -5.73 -33.95 -80.23
N GLU A 193 -4.79 -34.30 -81.11
CA GLU A 193 -5.01 -34.31 -82.56
C GLU A 193 -4.47 -35.62 -83.16
N GLY A 194 -5.38 -36.53 -83.51
CA GLY A 194 -5.02 -37.86 -84.03
C GLY A 194 -6.26 -38.70 -84.39
N ASN A 195 -6.66 -38.60 -85.66
CA ASN A 195 -7.79 -39.20 -86.35
C ASN A 195 -7.73 -40.75 -86.45
N GLY A 196 -8.88 -41.43 -86.50
CA GLY A 196 -8.99 -42.74 -87.19
C GLY A 196 -9.71 -43.92 -86.50
N THR A 197 -11.05 -43.94 -86.63
CA THR A 197 -11.89 -45.10 -87.04
C THR A 197 -11.79 -46.50 -86.36
N GLY A 198 -12.91 -46.93 -85.77
CA GLY A 198 -13.65 -48.12 -86.24
C GLY A 198 -13.65 -49.41 -85.40
N SER A 199 -14.75 -49.68 -84.67
CA SER A 199 -15.67 -50.82 -84.90
C SER A 199 -16.83 -50.69 -83.89
N LEU A 200 -18.11 -50.60 -84.25
CA LEU A 200 -18.99 -51.56 -84.94
C LEU A 200 -19.08 -52.93 -84.27
N PHE A 201 -19.26 -52.99 -82.95
CA PHE A 201 -19.94 -54.14 -82.35
C PHE A 201 -20.86 -53.71 -81.20
N ALA A 202 -22.09 -54.20 -81.32
CA ALA A 202 -23.07 -54.39 -80.24
C ALA A 202 -23.60 -53.10 -79.57
N ARG A 203 -24.52 -52.38 -80.22
CA ARG A 203 -25.97 -52.64 -80.24
C ARG A 203 -26.68 -52.54 -78.88
N ARG A 204 -27.77 -51.75 -78.98
CA ARG A 204 -29.06 -51.83 -78.29
C ARG A 204 -29.09 -51.20 -76.90
N ALA A 205 -29.49 -49.93 -76.79
CA ALA A 205 -30.83 -49.37 -77.01
C ALA A 205 -31.83 -49.65 -75.89
N ARG A 206 -32.20 -48.52 -75.25
CA ARG A 206 -33.57 -48.06 -75.03
C ARG A 206 -34.42 -48.82 -74.01
N ALA A 207 -34.54 -48.17 -72.85
CA ALA A 207 -35.78 -47.64 -72.30
C ALA A 207 -37.03 -48.55 -72.29
N LYS A 208 -37.45 -48.81 -71.04
CA LYS A 208 -38.79 -48.55 -70.47
C LYS A 208 -39.65 -49.78 -70.14
N ALA A 209 -40.26 -49.65 -68.97
CA ALA A 209 -41.58 -50.14 -68.53
C ALA A 209 -41.67 -51.50 -67.81
N GLU A 210 -41.93 -51.36 -66.51
CA GLU A 210 -43.07 -51.92 -65.76
C GLU A 210 -43.40 -53.43 -65.78
N ALA A 211 -43.31 -53.96 -64.55
CA ALA A 211 -44.39 -54.62 -63.80
C ALA A 211 -44.81 -56.07 -64.11
N ARG A 212 -44.71 -56.85 -63.02
CA ARG A 212 -45.63 -57.89 -62.51
C ARG A 212 -45.56 -59.32 -63.05
N SER A 213 -45.14 -60.17 -62.10
CA SER A 213 -45.90 -61.31 -61.53
C SER A 213 -45.90 -62.67 -62.23
N ALA A 214 -45.17 -63.62 -61.61
CA ALA A 214 -45.60 -64.95 -61.13
C ALA A 214 -44.34 -65.85 -61.03
N SER A 215 -43.78 -66.19 -59.87
CA SER A 215 -44.19 -67.13 -58.80
C SER A 215 -43.43 -68.47 -58.85
N ARG A 216 -42.71 -68.76 -57.73
CA ARG A 216 -42.23 -70.05 -57.16
C ARG A 216 -41.16 -70.83 -57.98
N LEU A 217 -40.11 -71.43 -57.41
CA LEU A 217 -40.01 -72.33 -56.25
C LEU A 217 -38.52 -72.55 -55.81
N GLY A 218 -38.30 -72.91 -54.53
CA GLY A 218 -37.25 -73.83 -54.01
C GLY A 218 -35.81 -73.28 -53.83
N MET A 219 -35.41 -72.80 -52.64
CA MET A 219 -34.84 -73.54 -51.48
C MET A 219 -33.33 -73.85 -51.59
N VAL A 220 -32.47 -72.99 -51.00
CA VAL A 220 -31.20 -73.34 -50.31
C VAL A 220 -30.88 -72.27 -49.25
N SER A 221 -30.31 -72.74 -48.15
CA SER A 221 -29.83 -72.11 -46.92
C SER A 221 -28.62 -71.17 -47.05
N GLY A 222 -28.54 -70.19 -46.13
CA GLY A 222 -27.31 -69.95 -45.34
C GLY A 222 -26.63 -68.58 -45.50
N GLY A 223 -26.68 -67.80 -44.41
CA GLY A 223 -25.63 -66.82 -44.06
C GLY A 223 -25.95 -65.36 -44.37
N MET A 224 -26.59 -64.67 -43.42
CA MET A 224 -26.98 -63.27 -43.50
C MET A 224 -26.46 -62.51 -42.27
N VAL A 225 -26.16 -61.23 -42.50
CA VAL A 225 -26.49 -60.08 -41.65
C VAL A 225 -25.47 -59.58 -40.61
N THR A 226 -25.07 -58.34 -40.89
CA THR A 226 -24.69 -57.22 -40.04
C THR A 226 -25.66 -56.91 -38.90
N ALA A 227 -25.19 -56.73 -37.67
CA ALA A 227 -25.76 -55.84 -36.63
C ALA A 227 -24.84 -55.93 -35.39
N ALA A 228 -24.27 -54.83 -34.90
CA ALA A 228 -24.90 -53.80 -34.09
C ALA A 228 -25.05 -54.18 -32.59
N VAL A 229 -24.55 -53.24 -31.77
CA VAL A 229 -24.93 -52.89 -30.40
C VAL A 229 -24.56 -53.82 -29.23
N THR A 230 -24.30 -53.14 -28.10
CA THR A 230 -24.58 -53.49 -26.70
C THR A 230 -23.49 -54.10 -25.83
N ALA A 231 -23.39 -53.46 -24.66
CA ALA A 231 -22.58 -53.78 -23.50
C ALA A 231 -23.07 -55.02 -22.76
N LEU A 232 -22.17 -55.75 -22.08
CA LEU A 232 -22.36 -56.19 -20.69
C LEU A 232 -21.09 -56.80 -20.08
N VAL A 233 -20.97 -56.55 -18.78
CA VAL A 233 -19.93 -56.87 -17.79
C VAL A 233 -19.80 -58.36 -17.50
N VAL A 234 -18.58 -58.91 -17.27
CA VAL A 234 -18.27 -59.85 -16.16
C VAL A 234 -16.78 -59.74 -15.74
N ALA A 235 -16.60 -59.83 -14.42
CA ALA A 235 -15.46 -59.74 -13.53
C ALA A 235 -14.17 -60.55 -13.83
N GLY A 236 -13.05 -59.99 -13.37
CA GLY A 236 -11.79 -60.67 -13.08
C GLY A 236 -10.99 -59.86 -12.05
N THR A 237 -10.70 -60.48 -10.91
CA THR A 237 -10.17 -59.95 -9.64
C THR A 237 -8.66 -59.65 -9.66
N GLY A 238 -8.20 -58.61 -8.94
CA GLY A 238 -6.77 -58.48 -8.58
C GLY A 238 -6.26 -57.10 -8.13
N VAL A 239 -6.58 -56.69 -6.90
CA VAL A 239 -5.80 -55.89 -5.92
C VAL A 239 -4.98 -54.65 -6.37
N ALA A 240 -5.56 -53.48 -6.05
CA ALA A 240 -5.04 -52.25 -5.42
C ALA A 240 -3.66 -51.66 -5.79
N ALA A 241 -3.69 -50.51 -6.48
CA ALA A 241 -2.77 -49.38 -6.25
C ALA A 241 -3.59 -48.09 -6.09
N ASN A 242 -3.51 -47.48 -4.91
CA ASN A 242 -4.17 -46.22 -4.56
C ASN A 242 -3.61 -45.06 -5.39
N ALA A 243 -4.46 -44.43 -6.19
CA ALA A 243 -4.29 -43.03 -6.60
C ALA A 243 -5.57 -42.30 -6.19
N ALA A 244 -5.48 -41.54 -5.11
CA ALA A 244 -6.56 -40.68 -4.63
C ALA A 244 -6.81 -39.59 -5.67
N THR A 245 -7.94 -39.66 -6.37
CA THR A 245 -8.50 -38.55 -7.13
C THR A 245 -9.07 -37.55 -6.14
N THR A 246 -8.32 -36.46 -5.92
CA THR A 246 -8.84 -35.25 -5.29
C THR A 246 -10.03 -34.74 -6.12
N PRO A 247 -11.21 -34.48 -5.52
CA PRO A 247 -12.31 -33.85 -6.23
C PRO A 247 -11.90 -32.46 -6.72
N ALA A 248 -12.22 -32.14 -7.97
CA ALA A 248 -12.14 -30.78 -8.49
C ALA A 248 -12.95 -29.83 -7.56
N PRO A 249 -12.43 -28.65 -7.20
CA PRO A 249 -13.16 -27.73 -6.35
C PRO A 249 -14.44 -27.31 -7.05
N ALA A 250 -15.56 -27.41 -6.34
CA ALA A 250 -16.82 -26.81 -6.74
C ALA A 250 -16.62 -25.28 -6.88
N PRO A 251 -17.35 -24.59 -7.78
CA PRO A 251 -17.28 -23.14 -7.87
C PRO A 251 -17.63 -22.57 -6.49
N GLU A 252 -16.65 -21.92 -5.86
CA GLU A 252 -16.92 -21.10 -4.69
C GLU A 252 -17.99 -20.09 -5.10
N SER A 253 -19.10 -20.11 -4.36
CA SER A 253 -20.02 -18.99 -4.33
C SER A 253 -19.18 -17.74 -4.14
N ALA A 254 -19.19 -16.85 -5.13
CA ALA A 254 -18.61 -15.53 -5.01
C ALA A 254 -19.16 -14.94 -3.69
N SER A 255 -18.27 -14.79 -2.71
CA SER A 255 -18.55 -13.92 -1.58
C SER A 255 -18.94 -12.57 -2.15
N PRO A 256 -19.88 -11.84 -1.54
CA PRO A 256 -20.18 -10.48 -1.97
C PRO A 256 -18.85 -9.76 -2.09
N GLU A 257 -18.57 -9.18 -3.25
CA GLU A 257 -17.47 -8.27 -3.47
C GLU A 257 -17.47 -7.31 -2.28
N ALA A 258 -16.52 -7.50 -1.36
CA ALA A 258 -16.27 -6.51 -0.34
C ALA A 258 -16.01 -5.23 -1.13
N ALA A 259 -16.82 -4.20 -0.90
CA ALA A 259 -16.66 -2.91 -1.50
C ALA A 259 -15.16 -2.61 -1.56
N GLN A 260 -14.62 -2.38 -2.76
CA GLN A 260 -13.20 -2.12 -2.97
C GLN A 260 -12.84 -0.88 -2.14
N GLY A 261 -12.43 -1.10 -0.89
CA GLY A 261 -11.96 -0.06 -0.01
C GLY A 261 -10.72 0.56 -0.65
N ALA A 262 -10.57 1.87 -0.52
CA ALA A 262 -9.39 2.56 -1.03
C ALA A 262 -8.12 1.87 -0.50
N ALA A 263 -7.16 1.62 -1.38
CA ALA A 263 -5.93 0.93 -1.04
C ALA A 263 -5.14 1.70 0.05
N PRO A 264 -4.42 1.01 0.95
CA PRO A 264 -3.67 1.66 2.02
C PRO A 264 -2.60 2.62 1.45
N VAL A 265 -2.37 3.73 2.16
CA VAL A 265 -1.42 4.77 1.73
C VAL A 265 0.03 4.29 1.68
N LEU A 266 0.39 3.32 2.52
CA LEU A 266 1.74 2.73 2.56
C LEU A 266 1.71 1.25 2.21
N LEU A 267 2.71 0.80 1.45
CA LEU A 267 3.02 -0.63 1.32
C LEU A 267 3.72 -1.16 2.58
N ASP A 268 3.65 -2.47 2.82
CA ASP A 268 4.30 -3.11 3.98
C ASP A 268 5.82 -2.86 4.01
N ALA A 269 6.48 -2.93 2.85
CA ALA A 269 7.91 -2.64 2.74
C ALA A 269 8.25 -1.18 3.10
N GLN A 270 7.44 -0.22 2.64
CA GLN A 270 7.60 1.19 2.99
C GLN A 270 7.39 1.40 4.49
N PHE A 271 6.31 0.85 5.05
CA PHE A 271 6.01 0.96 6.47
C PHE A 271 7.15 0.41 7.34
N ARG A 272 7.70 -0.76 7.00
CA ARG A 272 8.82 -1.37 7.74
C ARG A 272 10.07 -0.49 7.69
N ARG A 273 10.41 0.04 6.51
CA ARG A 273 11.53 0.97 6.34
C ARG A 273 11.36 2.20 7.23
N ILE A 274 10.18 2.82 7.21
CA ILE A 274 9.87 4.00 8.04
C ILE A 274 10.01 3.66 9.52
N LEU A 275 9.43 2.55 9.96
CA LEU A 275 9.49 2.11 11.36
C LEU A 275 10.93 1.82 11.82
N GLU A 276 11.76 1.25 10.96
CA GLU A 276 13.19 1.03 11.24
C GLU A 276 13.98 2.34 11.34
N GLN A 277 13.72 3.31 10.46
CA GLN A 277 14.35 4.63 10.53
C GLN A 277 13.94 5.38 11.81
N VAL A 278 12.66 5.29 12.19
CA VAL A 278 12.14 5.86 13.44
C VAL A 278 12.78 5.20 14.67
N SER A 279 12.84 3.86 14.73
CA SER A 279 13.43 3.15 15.87
C SER A 279 14.93 3.45 16.00
N SER A 280 15.67 3.45 14.88
CA SER A 280 17.10 3.79 14.84
C SER A 280 17.37 5.22 15.33
N THR A 281 16.54 6.18 14.90
CA THR A 281 16.64 7.58 15.35
C THR A 281 16.35 7.72 16.84
N ALA A 282 15.31 7.03 17.33
CA ALA A 282 14.97 7.02 18.75
C ALA A 282 16.09 6.40 19.60
N ASP A 283 16.67 5.27 19.18
CA ASP A 283 17.80 4.62 19.85
C ASP A 283 19.04 5.52 19.88
N ALA A 284 19.36 6.21 18.78
CA ALA A 284 20.48 7.15 18.71
C ALA A 284 20.29 8.36 19.65
N GLY A 285 19.07 8.90 19.71
CA GLY A 285 18.73 9.98 20.65
C GLY A 285 18.76 9.51 22.11
N ASP A 286 18.25 8.32 22.40
CA ASP A 286 18.21 7.73 23.75
C ASP A 286 19.61 7.42 24.28
N ALA A 287 20.46 6.83 23.44
CA ALA A 287 21.85 6.52 23.78
C ALA A 287 22.65 7.81 24.05
N ALA A 288 22.42 8.85 23.24
CA ALA A 288 23.08 10.15 23.41
C ALA A 288 22.45 11.02 24.51
N LYS A 289 21.22 10.72 24.95
CA LYS A 289 20.36 11.60 25.76
C LYS A 289 20.23 13.00 25.14
N ASP A 290 20.08 13.06 23.82
CA ASP A 290 20.09 14.30 23.04
C ASP A 290 18.82 14.42 22.19
N ALA A 291 17.95 15.36 22.57
CA ALA A 291 16.69 15.59 21.88
C ALA A 291 16.86 16.15 20.46
N ALA A 292 17.97 16.82 20.16
CA ALA A 292 18.22 17.34 18.81
C ALA A 292 18.35 16.20 17.78
N LYS A 293 18.88 15.04 18.22
CA LYS A 293 18.99 13.84 17.39
C LYS A 293 17.66 13.13 17.11
N LEU A 294 16.61 13.47 17.86
CA LEU A 294 15.28 12.88 17.69
C LEU A 294 14.43 13.60 16.63
N ALA A 295 14.67 14.90 16.42
CA ALA A 295 13.75 15.80 15.71
C ALA A 295 13.44 15.42 14.26
N GLU A 296 14.31 14.63 13.63
CA GLU A 296 14.10 14.11 12.27
C GLU A 296 12.91 13.15 12.21
N ARG A 297 12.75 12.28 13.21
CA ARG A 297 11.78 11.16 13.19
C ARG A 297 10.87 11.08 14.41
N VAL A 298 11.02 11.97 15.39
CA VAL A 298 10.19 12.04 16.59
C VAL A 298 9.71 13.48 16.77
N ALA A 299 8.42 13.63 17.08
CA ALA A 299 7.76 14.92 17.26
C ALA A 299 6.69 14.83 18.35
N GLY A 300 5.92 15.91 18.54
CA GLY A 300 4.75 15.93 19.41
C GLY A 300 5.06 15.52 20.86
N THR A 301 4.15 14.75 21.44
CA THR A 301 4.18 14.28 22.82
C THR A 301 5.45 13.48 23.12
N GLU A 302 5.85 12.59 22.21
CA GLU A 302 7.00 11.73 22.43
C GLU A 302 8.32 12.50 22.46
N LEU A 303 8.48 13.51 21.60
CA LEU A 303 9.66 14.37 21.62
C LEU A 303 9.75 15.18 22.93
N GLU A 304 8.64 15.77 23.38
CA GLU A 304 8.59 16.54 24.62
C GLU A 304 8.96 15.67 25.83
N VAL A 305 8.32 14.51 25.97
CA VAL A 305 8.57 13.61 27.10
C VAL A 305 10.01 13.09 27.11
N ARG A 306 10.57 12.71 25.95
CA ARG A 306 11.99 12.28 25.88
C ARG A 306 12.94 13.40 26.23
N THR A 307 12.69 14.62 25.75
CA THR A 307 13.51 15.80 26.09
C THR A 307 13.59 16.01 27.60
N GLN A 308 12.46 15.93 28.29
CA GLN A 308 12.41 16.11 29.74
C GLN A 308 12.98 14.91 30.49
N ASN A 309 12.74 13.68 30.01
CA ASN A 309 13.38 12.48 30.55
C ASN A 309 14.91 12.56 30.49
N TYR A 310 15.49 13.03 29.38
CA TYR A 310 16.94 13.22 29.26
C TYR A 310 17.45 14.27 30.24
N LYS A 311 16.75 15.41 30.36
CA LYS A 311 17.10 16.46 31.32
C LYS A 311 17.08 15.93 32.75
N ILE A 312 16.04 15.21 33.15
CA ILE A 312 15.95 14.59 34.49
C ILE A 312 17.08 13.59 34.68
N ARG A 313 17.31 12.67 33.73
CA ARG A 313 18.35 11.62 33.81
C ARG A 313 19.79 12.14 33.73
N SER A 314 19.99 13.40 33.37
CA SER A 314 21.29 14.07 33.47
C SER A 314 21.64 14.46 34.91
N GLN A 315 20.63 14.65 35.76
CA GLN A 315 20.76 15.04 37.17
C GLN A 315 20.44 13.88 38.13
N VAL A 316 19.51 13.00 37.73
CA VAL A 316 18.98 11.89 38.53
C VAL A 316 19.22 10.58 37.76
N GLY A 317 20.40 9.98 37.98
CA GLY A 317 20.82 8.79 37.22
C GLY A 317 19.96 7.53 37.44
N THR A 318 19.21 7.48 38.55
CA THR A 318 18.28 6.39 38.88
C THR A 318 16.90 6.54 38.24
N TYR A 319 16.59 7.70 37.65
CA TYR A 319 15.31 7.90 36.98
C TYR A 319 15.20 7.01 35.74
N GLU A 320 14.07 6.33 35.60
CA GLU A 320 13.88 5.33 34.56
C GLU A 320 13.96 5.94 33.16
N ALA A 321 14.57 5.20 32.25
CA ALA A 321 14.54 5.57 30.84
C ALA A 321 13.13 5.35 30.27
N ARG A 322 12.78 6.12 29.24
CA ARG A 322 11.56 5.84 28.47
C ARG A 322 11.64 4.45 27.86
N MET A 323 10.48 3.79 27.78
CA MET A 323 10.37 2.51 27.08
C MET A 323 10.88 2.68 25.64
N PRO A 324 11.78 1.81 25.17
CA PRO A 324 12.46 2.03 23.92
C PRO A 324 11.55 1.68 22.73
N VAL A 325 11.77 2.38 21.61
CA VAL A 325 11.02 2.15 20.37
C VAL A 325 11.66 0.98 19.63
N ARG A 326 10.87 -0.03 19.27
CA ARG A 326 11.36 -1.25 18.60
C ARG A 326 10.67 -1.47 17.27
N SER A 327 11.44 -1.96 16.29
CA SER A 327 10.94 -2.36 14.98
C SER A 327 11.03 -3.88 14.73
N THR A 328 11.71 -4.63 15.62
CA THR A 328 12.12 -6.02 15.39
C THR A 328 10.96 -7.03 15.36
N LYS A 329 9.96 -6.90 16.23
CA LYS A 329 8.75 -7.72 16.22
C LYS A 329 7.52 -6.84 16.05
N LEU A 330 7.08 -6.75 14.80
CA LEU A 330 5.86 -6.06 14.42
C LEU A 330 4.67 -7.01 14.57
N LEU A 331 3.81 -6.78 15.56
CA LEU A 331 2.65 -7.63 15.86
C LEU A 331 1.49 -7.33 14.92
N THR A 332 1.24 -6.05 14.64
CA THR A 332 0.27 -5.60 13.65
C THR A 332 0.58 -4.17 13.21
N THR A 333 0.08 -3.82 12.03
CA THR A 333 0.09 -2.46 11.48
C THR A 333 -1.33 -1.99 11.27
N VAL A 334 -1.50 -0.67 11.31
CA VAL A 334 -2.71 0.02 10.86
C VAL A 334 -2.26 1.11 9.92
N VAL A 335 -2.71 1.02 8.68
CA VAL A 335 -2.40 1.99 7.62
C VAL A 335 -3.72 2.54 7.12
N THR A 336 -3.80 3.87 6.98
CA THR A 336 -5.03 4.52 6.55
C THR A 336 -5.24 4.40 5.06
N SER A 337 -6.48 4.55 4.64
CA SER A 337 -6.84 4.67 3.21
C SER A 337 -7.04 6.12 2.77
N ASP A 338 -7.18 7.05 3.71
CA ASP A 338 -7.31 8.48 3.44
C ASP A 338 -6.02 9.03 2.83
N ARG A 339 -6.17 9.64 1.65
CA ARG A 339 -5.09 10.24 0.87
C ARG A 339 -4.78 11.67 1.29
N SER A 340 -5.62 12.30 2.10
CA SER A 340 -5.40 13.66 2.61
C SER A 340 -4.36 13.70 3.73
N TRP A 341 -3.73 14.85 3.92
CA TRP A 341 -2.79 15.10 5.02
C TRP A 341 -3.47 15.91 6.13
N PRO A 342 -3.12 15.67 7.41
CA PRO A 342 -2.07 14.77 7.89
C PRO A 342 -2.46 13.28 7.83
N ARG A 343 -1.51 12.42 7.43
CA ARG A 343 -1.72 10.95 7.38
C ARG A 343 -1.19 10.32 8.64
N SER A 344 -1.96 9.39 9.23
CA SER A 344 -1.57 8.71 10.45
C SER A 344 -1.46 7.21 10.23
N VAL A 345 -0.47 6.57 10.83
CA VAL A 345 -0.34 5.11 10.84
C VAL A 345 0.04 4.63 12.24
N LEU A 346 -0.27 3.37 12.54
CA LEU A 346 0.02 2.78 13.84
C LEU A 346 0.84 1.50 13.68
N ALA A 347 1.89 1.35 14.48
CA ALA A 347 2.57 0.07 14.68
C ALA A 347 2.25 -0.46 16.08
N VAL A 348 2.00 -1.75 16.20
CA VAL A 348 2.03 -2.45 17.50
C VAL A 348 3.28 -3.31 17.53
N THR A 349 4.20 -2.99 18.42
CA THR A 349 5.55 -3.57 18.45
C THR A 349 5.87 -4.15 19.82
N GLN A 350 6.79 -5.10 19.88
CA GLN A 350 7.32 -5.60 21.15
C GLN A 350 8.73 -6.16 20.97
N GLY A 351 9.73 -5.61 21.63
CA GLY A 351 11.09 -6.14 21.59
C GLY A 351 11.80 -6.03 22.93
N ASP A 352 13.12 -6.14 22.88
CA ASP A 352 13.96 -6.06 24.06
C ASP A 352 13.78 -4.70 24.76
N GLY A 353 13.47 -4.74 26.05
CA GLY A 353 13.13 -3.56 26.86
C GLY A 353 11.64 -3.18 26.86
N ASN A 354 10.77 -3.85 26.08
CA ASN A 354 9.32 -3.69 26.16
C ASN A 354 8.71 -4.80 27.03
N VAL A 355 8.25 -4.46 28.23
CA VAL A 355 7.56 -5.40 29.14
C VAL A 355 6.19 -5.83 28.61
N VAL A 356 5.53 -4.95 27.85
CA VAL A 356 4.24 -5.16 27.19
C VAL A 356 4.34 -4.62 25.76
N PRO A 357 3.48 -5.06 24.82
CA PRO A 357 3.44 -4.45 23.50
C PRO A 357 3.18 -2.95 23.56
N GLN A 358 3.82 -2.20 22.66
CA GLN A 358 3.75 -0.74 22.60
C GLN A 358 3.10 -0.30 21.29
N LEU A 359 2.16 0.62 21.39
CA LEU A 359 1.55 1.32 20.27
C LEU A 359 2.47 2.49 19.90
N LEU A 360 2.79 2.60 18.62
CA LEU A 360 3.60 3.67 18.05
C LEU A 360 2.74 4.42 17.03
N THR A 361 2.34 5.65 17.35
CA THR A 361 1.56 6.50 16.45
C THR A 361 2.51 7.35 15.63
N LEU A 362 2.48 7.18 14.32
CA LEU A 362 3.30 7.94 13.38
C LEU A 362 2.39 8.83 12.55
N VAL A 363 2.74 10.10 12.45
CA VAL A 363 1.99 11.10 11.67
C VAL A 363 2.90 11.71 10.62
N GLN A 364 2.42 11.78 9.39
CA GLN A 364 2.99 12.57 8.31
C GLN A 364 2.21 13.88 8.20
N PRO A 365 2.78 15.04 8.58
CA PRO A 365 2.05 16.30 8.60
C PRO A 365 1.69 16.81 7.20
N SER A 366 2.60 16.65 6.23
CA SER A 366 2.46 17.16 4.86
C SER A 366 3.20 16.25 3.86
N PRO A 367 2.95 16.39 2.54
CA PRO A 367 3.59 15.53 1.53
C PRO A 367 5.12 15.62 1.54
N ARG A 368 5.67 16.79 1.85
CA ARG A 368 7.11 17.06 1.85
C ARG A 368 7.79 16.73 3.19
N GLU A 369 7.03 16.27 4.17
CA GLU A 369 7.53 15.85 5.48
C GLU A 369 7.45 14.34 5.61
N ASN A 370 8.40 13.78 6.38
CA ASN A 370 8.44 12.37 6.70
C ASN A 370 7.49 12.03 7.86
N TYR A 371 7.13 10.76 7.98
CA TYR A 371 6.42 10.26 9.15
C TYR A 371 7.28 10.42 10.39
N LYS A 372 6.68 11.02 11.43
CA LYS A 372 7.30 11.17 12.75
C LYS A 372 6.49 10.46 13.81
N LEU A 373 7.20 9.82 14.73
CA LEU A 373 6.61 9.27 15.94
C LEU A 373 6.12 10.40 16.83
N THR A 374 4.80 10.51 17.00
CA THR A 374 4.18 11.56 17.82
C THR A 374 3.81 11.06 19.21
N GLU A 375 3.46 9.78 19.33
CA GLU A 375 3.04 9.18 20.59
C GLU A 375 3.55 7.74 20.72
N THR A 376 3.91 7.36 21.94
CA THR A 376 4.13 5.97 22.31
C THR A 376 3.26 5.59 23.50
N THR A 377 2.56 4.46 23.39
CA THR A 377 1.62 4.05 24.43
C THR A 377 1.70 2.54 24.66
N PRO A 378 2.28 2.07 25.78
CA PRO A 378 2.28 0.65 26.15
C PRO A 378 0.86 0.16 26.44
N LEU A 379 0.53 -1.03 25.95
CA LEU A 379 -0.73 -1.71 26.26
C LEU A 379 -0.87 -1.90 27.77
N GLN A 380 -2.08 -1.69 28.28
CA GLN A 380 -2.40 -2.04 29.65
C GLN A 380 -2.33 -3.57 29.85
N PRO A 381 -1.89 -4.06 31.01
CA PRO A 381 -1.85 -5.50 31.29
C PRO A 381 -3.22 -6.15 31.07
N GLY A 382 -3.26 -7.27 30.34
CA GLY A 382 -4.49 -8.02 30.09
C GLY A 382 -5.42 -7.40 29.04
N THR A 383 -5.06 -6.29 28.40
CA THR A 383 -5.84 -5.73 27.30
C THR A 383 -5.45 -6.34 25.95
N THR A 384 -6.45 -6.44 25.09
CA THR A 384 -6.28 -6.86 23.70
C THR A 384 -6.38 -5.64 22.80
N PHE A 385 -5.50 -5.58 21.81
CA PHE A 385 -5.58 -4.57 20.76
C PHE A 385 -6.86 -4.81 19.93
N PRO A 386 -7.70 -3.78 19.66
CA PRO A 386 -8.91 -3.94 18.87
C PRO A 386 -8.62 -4.44 17.45
N ALA A 387 -9.56 -5.19 16.86
CA ALA A 387 -9.42 -5.65 15.49
C ALA A 387 -9.60 -4.49 14.51
N ILE A 388 -8.52 -4.12 13.82
CA ILE A 388 -8.51 -3.08 12.77
C ILE A 388 -8.08 -3.73 11.46
N GLY A 389 -8.71 -3.32 10.35
CA GLY A 389 -8.37 -3.80 9.01
C GLY A 389 -6.91 -3.51 8.65
N ARG A 390 -6.24 -4.52 8.07
CA ARG A 390 -4.84 -4.39 7.61
C ARG A 390 -4.71 -3.92 6.16
N ASN A 391 -5.81 -3.95 5.40
CA ASN A 391 -5.83 -3.57 3.99
C ASN A 391 -6.28 -2.10 3.80
N GLY A 392 -5.97 -1.24 4.77
CA GLY A 392 -6.55 0.09 4.86
C GLY A 392 -7.62 0.18 5.95
N THR A 393 -7.64 1.30 6.66
CA THR A 393 -8.73 1.68 7.56
C THR A 393 -9.08 3.16 7.37
N ASP A 394 -10.32 3.50 7.64
CA ASP A 394 -10.79 4.87 7.65
C ASP A 394 -10.38 5.57 8.95
N THR A 395 -10.16 6.88 8.85
CA THR A 395 -9.99 7.77 9.99
C THR A 395 -11.19 8.70 10.14
N LEU A 396 -11.45 9.11 11.37
CA LEU A 396 -12.45 10.14 11.66
C LEU A 396 -11.77 11.37 12.28
N ALA A 397 -12.36 12.54 12.06
CA ALA A 397 -12.00 13.72 12.84
C ALA A 397 -12.32 13.47 14.33
N ALA A 398 -11.55 14.05 15.24
CA ALA A 398 -11.70 13.80 16.68
C ALA A 398 -13.12 14.10 17.21
N ASN A 399 -13.78 15.12 16.67
CA ASN A 399 -15.13 15.53 17.03
C ASN A 399 -16.23 14.77 16.25
N ASP A 400 -15.87 13.96 15.25
CA ASP A 400 -16.81 13.20 14.46
C ASP A 400 -17.28 11.95 15.24
N LYS A 401 -18.60 11.81 15.34
CA LYS A 401 -19.30 10.74 16.05
C LYS A 401 -19.97 9.74 15.09
N SER A 402 -19.76 9.88 13.79
CA SER A 402 -20.43 9.08 12.77
C SER A 402 -20.22 7.58 13.00
N GLY A 403 -21.32 6.87 13.33
CA GLY A 403 -21.30 5.44 13.62
C GLY A 403 -20.66 5.04 14.95
N LEU A 404 -20.35 6.00 15.84
CA LEU A 404 -19.74 5.76 17.15
C LEU A 404 -20.67 6.13 18.31
N LEU A 405 -20.52 5.44 19.44
CA LEU A 405 -21.25 5.75 20.66
C LEU A 405 -20.82 7.11 21.26
N TYR A 406 -19.55 7.48 21.08
CA TYR A 406 -18.95 8.76 21.45
C TYR A 406 -17.99 9.21 20.33
N SER A 407 -17.81 10.52 20.12
CA SER A 407 -16.67 10.97 19.31
C SER A 407 -15.35 10.68 20.03
N GLY A 408 -14.23 10.77 19.32
CA GLY A 408 -12.91 10.63 19.94
C GLY A 408 -12.66 11.67 21.04
N GLU A 409 -13.08 12.91 20.79
CA GLU A 409 -13.00 14.02 21.75
C GLU A 409 -13.89 13.76 22.98
N GLU A 410 -15.13 13.33 22.80
CA GLU A 410 -16.03 12.98 23.92
C GLU A 410 -15.46 11.83 24.76
N ALA A 411 -14.88 10.81 24.12
CA ALA A 411 -14.32 9.65 24.81
C ALA A 411 -13.08 10.00 25.64
N LEU A 412 -12.12 10.76 25.08
CA LEU A 412 -10.95 11.22 25.81
C LEU A 412 -11.31 12.23 26.90
N ALA A 413 -12.27 13.13 26.66
CA ALA A 413 -12.74 14.08 27.66
C ALA A 413 -13.45 13.37 28.82
N GLY A 414 -14.25 12.34 28.52
CA GLY A 414 -14.87 11.49 29.53
C GLY A 414 -13.87 10.72 30.38
N LEU A 415 -12.81 10.19 29.76
CA LEU A 415 -11.69 9.59 30.49
C LEU A 415 -10.97 10.63 31.36
N ALA A 416 -10.66 11.81 30.84
CA ALA A 416 -10.01 12.89 31.59
C ALA A 416 -10.85 13.33 32.81
N ASP A 417 -12.17 13.51 32.64
CA ASP A 417 -13.10 13.80 33.74
C ASP A 417 -13.08 12.67 34.79
N ARG A 418 -13.10 11.41 34.35
CA ARG A 418 -13.03 10.26 35.23
C ARG A 418 -11.71 10.15 36.01
N LEU A 419 -10.58 10.52 35.40
CA LEU A 419 -9.27 10.55 36.05
C LEU A 419 -9.13 11.70 37.07
N ALA A 420 -9.92 12.77 36.93
CA ALA A 420 -9.93 13.90 37.85
C ALA A 420 -10.97 13.77 38.97
N ASN A 421 -12.03 12.98 38.78
CA ASN A 421 -13.17 12.91 39.68
C ASN A 421 -13.70 11.47 39.86
N SER A 422 -13.78 11.01 41.12
CA SER A 422 -14.34 9.70 41.46
C SER A 422 -15.82 9.56 41.08
N GLU A 423 -16.56 10.67 41.15
CA GLU A 423 -18.01 10.75 40.90
C GLU A 423 -18.33 11.24 39.48
N SER A 424 -17.39 11.10 38.54
CA SER A 424 -17.59 11.48 37.14
C SER A 424 -18.84 10.82 36.54
N SER A 425 -19.51 11.56 35.65
CA SER A 425 -20.62 11.03 34.85
C SER A 425 -20.20 9.90 33.88
N PHE A 426 -18.90 9.68 33.71
CA PHE A 426 -18.31 8.60 32.92
C PHE A 426 -17.93 7.36 33.70
N LYS A 427 -18.12 7.32 35.03
CA LYS A 427 -17.74 6.17 35.87
C LYS A 427 -18.36 4.83 35.43
N ASP A 428 -19.60 4.85 34.96
CA ASP A 428 -20.31 3.64 34.51
C ASP A 428 -20.21 3.43 32.98
N LYS A 429 -19.46 4.31 32.29
CA LYS A 429 -19.25 4.29 30.83
C LYS A 429 -17.86 3.80 30.43
N LEU A 430 -16.99 3.57 31.40
CA LEU A 430 -15.60 3.13 31.22
C LEU A 430 -15.39 1.76 31.85
N VAL A 431 -14.60 0.90 31.22
CA VAL A 431 -14.16 -0.36 31.81
C VAL A 431 -13.13 -0.07 32.91
N GLU A 432 -13.42 -0.53 34.12
CA GLU A 432 -12.55 -0.45 35.30
C GLU A 432 -12.42 -1.80 36.01
N GLY A 433 -11.49 -1.89 36.96
CA GLY A 433 -11.26 -3.08 37.78
C GLY A 433 -10.00 -3.85 37.36
N ALA A 434 -9.92 -5.14 37.70
CA ALA A 434 -8.69 -5.93 37.52
C ALA A 434 -8.19 -6.00 36.07
N SER A 435 -9.09 -5.87 35.08
CA SER A 435 -8.75 -5.88 33.65
C SER A 435 -8.41 -4.49 33.09
N SER A 436 -8.52 -3.43 33.90
CA SER A 436 -8.24 -2.03 33.55
C SER A 436 -7.89 -1.24 34.84
N PRO A 437 -6.73 -1.51 35.47
CA PRO A 437 -6.41 -0.98 36.80
C PRO A 437 -6.05 0.51 36.80
N TYR A 438 -5.60 1.06 35.67
CA TYR A 438 -5.04 2.42 35.57
C TYR A 438 -5.90 3.52 36.20
N ILE A 439 -7.21 3.53 35.93
CA ILE A 439 -8.14 4.55 36.44
C ILE A 439 -8.23 4.45 37.98
N ALA A 440 -8.46 3.24 38.49
CA ALA A 440 -8.57 3.00 39.92
C ALA A 440 -7.25 3.30 40.67
N ASP A 441 -6.10 2.94 40.10
CA ASP A 441 -4.79 3.21 40.65
C ASP A 441 -4.49 4.72 40.68
N THR A 442 -4.86 5.43 39.61
CA THR A 442 -4.68 6.89 39.53
C THR A 442 -5.49 7.62 40.59
N LEU A 443 -6.77 7.26 40.74
CA LEU A 443 -7.65 7.87 41.75
C LEU A 443 -7.20 7.53 43.18
N SER A 444 -6.77 6.29 43.40
CA SER A 444 -6.26 5.85 44.70
C SER A 444 -4.99 6.62 45.07
N TYR A 445 -4.06 6.79 44.12
CA TYR A 445 -2.87 7.60 44.31
C TYR A 445 -3.20 9.06 44.64
N GLN A 446 -4.09 9.69 43.87
CA GLN A 446 -4.50 11.08 44.09
C GLN A 446 -5.17 11.27 45.45
N ALA A 447 -6.07 10.35 45.84
CA ALA A 447 -6.73 10.38 47.15
C ALA A 447 -5.72 10.23 48.30
N GLU A 448 -4.74 9.34 48.17
CA GLU A 448 -3.70 9.16 49.18
C GLU A 448 -2.77 10.38 49.27
N VAL A 449 -2.43 11.03 48.16
CA VAL A 449 -1.66 12.30 48.17
C VAL A 449 -2.41 13.40 48.92
N VAL A 450 -3.72 13.56 48.67
CA VAL A 450 -4.54 14.56 49.38
C VAL A 450 -4.64 14.23 50.87
N LYS A 451 -4.83 12.95 51.21
CA LYS A 451 -4.98 12.48 52.59
C LYS A 451 -3.67 12.58 53.40
N SER A 452 -2.54 12.22 52.81
CA SER A 452 -1.21 12.25 53.44
C SER A 452 -0.56 13.64 53.41
N GLY A 453 -1.09 14.55 52.60
CA GLY A 453 -0.62 15.92 52.44
C GLY A 453 -0.86 16.80 53.67
N GLU A 454 -0.07 16.65 54.73
CA GLU A 454 -0.25 17.40 55.98
C GLU A 454 -0.13 18.92 55.76
N ASN A 455 0.87 19.37 55.00
CA ASN A 455 1.23 20.79 54.84
C ASN A 455 0.73 21.46 53.55
N GLY A 456 0.02 20.73 52.68
CA GLY A 456 -0.39 21.22 51.36
C GLY A 456 -1.82 20.86 50.98
N ASN A 457 -2.48 21.76 50.26
CA ASN A 457 -3.68 21.47 49.50
C ASN A 457 -3.26 21.07 48.08
N PHE A 458 -3.69 19.90 47.65
CA PHE A 458 -3.35 19.34 46.34
C PHE A 458 -4.59 19.25 45.46
N SER A 459 -4.44 19.61 44.19
CA SER A 459 -5.49 19.47 43.19
C SER A 459 -4.92 18.91 41.88
N PHE A 460 -5.78 18.21 41.15
CA PHE A 460 -5.42 17.44 39.97
C PHE A 460 -6.32 17.85 38.81
N THR A 461 -5.75 18.07 37.64
CA THR A 461 -6.51 18.38 36.42
C THR A 461 -6.06 17.50 35.28
N HIS A 462 -6.99 16.95 34.52
CA HIS A 462 -6.71 16.24 33.28
C HIS A 462 -7.40 17.00 32.13
N LYS A 463 -6.63 17.42 31.13
CA LYS A 463 -7.13 18.18 29.97
C LYS A 463 -6.69 17.53 28.67
N VAL A 464 -7.64 17.17 27.82
CA VAL A 464 -7.36 16.62 26.49
C VAL A 464 -6.66 17.67 25.62
N VAL A 465 -5.79 17.20 24.72
CA VAL A 465 -5.11 17.98 23.69
C VAL A 465 -5.70 17.57 22.33
N PRO A 466 -6.79 18.21 21.85
CA PRO A 466 -7.55 17.72 20.70
C PRO A 466 -6.72 17.53 19.43
N GLU A 467 -5.74 18.38 19.19
CA GLU A 467 -4.84 18.34 18.04
C GLU A 467 -3.91 17.11 18.00
N SER A 468 -3.77 16.40 19.12
CA SER A 468 -3.03 15.14 19.19
C SER A 468 -3.89 13.91 18.88
N THR A 469 -5.20 14.09 18.71
CA THR A 469 -6.15 12.98 18.65
C THR A 469 -6.17 12.34 17.26
N VAL A 470 -5.95 11.03 17.21
CA VAL A 470 -6.08 10.21 15.99
C VAL A 470 -7.12 9.13 16.23
N VAL A 471 -8.07 8.99 15.30
CA VAL A 471 -9.19 8.04 15.41
C VAL A 471 -9.13 7.05 14.25
N PHE A 472 -8.87 5.77 14.54
CA PHE A 472 -8.89 4.68 13.55
C PHE A 472 -10.17 3.86 13.69
N ARG A 473 -10.89 3.61 12.59
CA ARG A 473 -12.06 2.73 12.61
C ARG A 473 -11.66 1.28 12.87
N THR A 474 -12.46 0.56 13.65
CA THR A 474 -12.29 -0.87 13.93
C THR A 474 -13.26 -1.71 13.10
N ALA A 475 -12.92 -2.98 12.89
CA ALA A 475 -13.67 -3.89 12.01
C ALA A 475 -15.10 -4.19 12.47
N ASP A 476 -15.38 -4.02 13.77
CA ASP A 476 -16.71 -4.15 14.39
C ASP A 476 -17.56 -2.87 14.31
N GLY A 477 -17.07 -1.83 13.63
CA GLY A 477 -17.75 -0.54 13.49
C GLY A 477 -17.50 0.45 14.63
N GLY A 478 -16.66 0.11 15.61
CA GLY A 478 -16.14 1.05 16.62
C GLY A 478 -14.96 1.89 16.13
N ALA A 479 -14.17 2.40 17.08
CA ALA A 479 -12.91 3.07 16.80
C ALA A 479 -11.86 2.87 17.91
N LEU A 480 -10.59 2.90 17.53
CA LEU A 480 -9.47 3.12 18.44
C LEU A 480 -9.09 4.61 18.37
N VAL A 481 -9.23 5.30 19.50
CA VAL A 481 -8.91 6.72 19.66
C VAL A 481 -7.62 6.82 20.46
N LEU A 482 -6.62 7.48 19.89
CA LEU A 482 -5.34 7.78 20.54
C LEU A 482 -5.22 9.28 20.73
N GLY A 483 -4.58 9.72 21.81
CA GLY A 483 -4.28 11.12 22.00
C GLY A 483 -3.66 11.42 23.36
N ARG A 484 -3.30 12.68 23.54
CA ARG A 484 -2.69 13.22 24.75
C ARG A 484 -3.71 13.84 25.70
N ILE A 485 -3.51 13.58 26.98
CA ILE A 485 -4.07 14.30 28.12
C ILE A 485 -2.93 14.99 28.88
N ASN A 486 -3.08 16.27 29.15
CA ASN A 486 -2.21 17.02 30.05
C ASN A 486 -2.70 16.82 31.49
N PHE A 487 -1.89 16.17 32.30
CA PHE A 487 -2.12 16.01 33.73
C PHE A 487 -1.36 17.08 34.51
N GLY A 488 -2.10 17.97 35.17
CA GLY A 488 -1.59 19.00 36.06
C GLY A 488 -1.75 18.60 37.52
N PHE A 489 -0.67 18.72 38.28
CA PHE A 489 -0.63 18.60 39.74
C PHE A 489 -0.34 19.98 40.30
N ASP A 490 -1.25 20.53 41.10
CA ASP A 490 -1.06 21.81 41.78
C ASP A 490 -1.02 21.61 43.30
N GLY A 491 0.01 22.17 43.95
CA GLY A 491 0.15 22.18 45.39
C GLY A 491 0.25 23.60 45.94
N THR A 492 -0.52 23.89 46.98
CA THR A 492 -0.46 25.16 47.73
C THR A 492 -0.28 24.89 49.22
N PRO A 493 0.59 25.62 49.94
CA PRO A 493 0.73 25.44 51.38
C PRO A 493 -0.58 25.73 52.11
N LYS A 494 -0.88 24.99 53.19
CA LYS A 494 -2.12 25.21 53.98
C LYS A 494 -2.04 26.45 54.84
N ALA A 495 -0.87 26.72 55.41
CA ALA A 495 -0.59 27.90 56.21
C ALA A 495 0.67 28.63 55.72
N SER A 496 0.78 29.91 56.09
CA SER A 496 1.98 30.70 55.81
C SER A 496 3.18 30.10 56.54
N GLY A 497 4.25 29.83 55.80
CA GLY A 497 5.47 29.20 56.31
C GLY A 497 5.50 27.67 56.17
N ASP A 498 4.39 27.03 55.80
CA ASP A 498 4.38 25.61 55.47
C ASP A 498 5.24 25.34 54.23
N LYS A 499 5.97 24.22 54.26
CA LYS A 499 6.84 23.79 53.18
C LYS A 499 6.23 22.63 52.41
N LEU A 500 6.23 22.75 51.09
CA LEU A 500 5.95 21.65 50.17
C LEU A 500 7.27 21.10 49.62
N THR A 501 7.36 19.79 49.49
CA THR A 501 8.54 19.09 48.96
C THR A 501 8.17 18.34 47.69
N ILE A 502 9.07 18.30 46.71
CA ILE A 502 8.92 17.53 45.47
C ILE A 502 10.01 16.46 45.34
N GLY A 503 9.73 15.43 44.55
CA GLY A 503 10.70 14.38 44.22
C GLY A 503 11.92 14.90 43.45
N ASP A 504 13.01 14.13 43.45
CA ASP A 504 14.27 14.50 42.79
C ASP A 504 14.11 14.72 41.27
N ASP A 505 13.20 13.97 40.65
CA ASP A 505 12.83 14.10 39.24
C ASP A 505 12.18 15.45 38.94
N ALA A 506 11.19 15.85 39.73
CA ALA A 506 10.56 17.16 39.64
C ALA A 506 11.54 18.29 40.02
N ALA A 507 12.39 18.08 41.01
CA ALA A 507 13.40 19.05 41.42
C ALA A 507 14.40 19.35 40.29
N ALA A 508 14.77 18.34 39.48
CA ALA A 508 15.64 18.50 38.32
C ALA A 508 15.06 19.45 37.25
N LEU A 509 13.74 19.65 37.25
CA LEU A 509 13.05 20.59 36.36
C LEU A 509 12.76 21.93 37.05
N ALA A 510 12.35 21.91 38.33
CA ALA A 510 11.96 23.10 39.08
C ALA A 510 13.14 23.95 39.62
N GLY A 511 14.34 23.36 39.72
CA GLY A 511 15.54 24.06 40.23
C GLY A 511 15.66 24.08 41.77
N GLY A 512 14.85 23.28 42.47
CA GLY A 512 14.89 23.13 43.93
C GLY A 512 13.98 22.02 44.42
N LYS A 513 14.11 21.63 45.69
CA LYS A 513 13.32 20.53 46.29
C LYS A 513 12.15 20.99 47.16
N GLU A 514 12.16 22.24 47.61
CA GLU A 514 11.19 22.76 48.56
C GLU A 514 10.69 24.15 48.16
N THR A 515 9.45 24.46 48.54
CA THR A 515 8.82 25.78 48.34
C THR A 515 7.86 26.12 49.47
N THR A 516 7.69 27.42 49.75
CA THR A 516 6.70 27.97 50.69
C THR A 516 5.59 28.77 50.02
N THR A 517 5.58 28.84 48.68
CA THR A 517 4.58 29.61 47.89
C THR A 517 3.65 28.70 47.09
N GLY A 518 4.13 27.51 46.73
CA GLY A 518 3.37 26.50 45.98
C GLY A 518 4.18 25.90 44.84
N MET A 519 3.63 24.86 44.23
CA MET A 519 4.26 24.10 43.15
C MET A 519 3.25 23.68 42.08
N VAL A 520 3.75 23.49 40.87
CA VAL A 520 3.01 22.93 39.74
C VAL A 520 3.88 21.87 39.07
N LEU A 521 3.36 20.65 38.91
CA LEU A 521 3.95 19.60 38.09
C LEU A 521 3.04 19.34 36.89
N ASN A 522 3.65 19.18 35.72
CA ASN A 522 2.96 18.92 34.46
C ASN A 522 3.43 17.58 33.91
N PHE A 523 2.48 16.73 33.56
CA PHE A 523 2.71 15.44 32.93
C PHE A 523 1.98 15.39 31.60
N ALA A 524 2.60 14.74 30.62
CA ALA A 524 1.94 14.35 29.39
C ALA A 524 1.53 12.88 29.51
N GLU A 525 0.25 12.61 29.36
CA GLU A 525 -0.31 11.26 29.34
C GLU A 525 -0.72 10.91 27.92
N SER A 526 -0.08 9.89 27.32
CA SER A 526 -0.52 9.32 26.05
C SER A 526 -1.49 8.19 26.33
N MET A 527 -2.68 8.25 25.74
CA MET A 527 -3.77 7.32 25.98
C MET A 527 -4.26 6.70 24.67
N ALA A 528 -4.74 5.46 24.75
CA ALA A 528 -5.52 4.85 23.69
C ALA A 528 -6.78 4.22 24.28
N VAL A 529 -7.95 4.63 23.78
CA VAL A 529 -9.26 4.10 24.19
C VAL A 529 -9.97 3.48 23.01
N TYR A 530 -10.63 2.35 23.24
CA TYR A 530 -11.58 1.78 22.30
C TYR A 530 -12.96 2.37 22.56
N VAL A 531 -13.58 2.89 21.50
CA VAL A 531 -14.94 3.45 21.50
C VAL A 531 -15.87 2.50 20.73
N PRO A 532 -16.93 1.98 21.37
CA PRO A 532 -17.89 1.09 20.73
C PRO A 532 -18.68 1.74 19.58
N PRO A 533 -19.23 0.93 18.65
CA PRO A 533 -20.13 1.42 17.61
C PRO A 533 -21.40 2.04 18.20
N ALA A 534 -22.05 2.92 17.42
CA ALA A 534 -23.33 3.50 17.77
C ALA A 534 -24.38 2.41 18.06
N GLY A 535 -25.15 2.59 19.14
CA GLY A 535 -26.16 1.63 19.59
C GLY A 535 -25.63 0.46 20.42
N SER A 536 -24.31 0.33 20.59
CA SER A 536 -23.73 -0.62 21.55
C SER A 536 -24.03 -0.20 23.00
N THR A 537 -24.23 -1.18 23.86
CA THR A 537 -24.31 -1.01 25.32
C THR A 537 -22.94 -1.19 26.00
N ASP A 538 -21.92 -1.56 25.23
CA ASP A 538 -20.58 -1.79 25.76
C ASP A 538 -19.96 -0.46 26.25
N PRO A 539 -19.19 -0.47 27.33
CA PRO A 539 -18.45 0.70 27.80
C PRO A 539 -17.19 0.98 26.96
N ILE A 540 -16.68 2.21 27.04
CA ILE A 540 -15.37 2.60 26.53
C ILE A 540 -14.29 1.81 27.29
N LYS A 541 -13.27 1.31 26.58
CA LYS A 541 -12.18 0.55 27.19
C LYS A 541 -10.85 1.28 27.05
N LEU A 542 -10.14 1.49 28.16
CA LEU A 542 -8.75 1.93 28.12
C LEU A 542 -7.87 0.78 27.62
N VAL A 543 -7.24 0.96 26.46
CA VAL A 543 -6.42 -0.05 25.79
C VAL A 543 -4.95 0.10 26.19
N ALA A 544 -4.47 1.34 26.20
CA ALA A 544 -3.07 1.69 26.43
C ALA A 544 -2.99 3.01 27.19
N ALA A 545 -2.01 3.14 28.08
CA ALA A 545 -1.77 4.39 28.80
C ALA A 545 -0.31 4.49 29.23
N THR A 546 0.26 5.69 29.16
CA THR A 546 1.53 6.03 29.81
C THR A 546 1.57 7.49 30.16
N ARG A 547 2.38 7.84 31.16
CA ARG A 547 2.60 9.21 31.58
C ARG A 547 4.09 9.53 31.64
N GLY A 548 4.44 10.78 31.38
CA GLY A 548 5.81 11.30 31.53
C GLY A 548 5.79 12.70 32.15
N LEU A 549 6.70 12.95 33.09
CA LEU A 549 6.89 14.27 33.66
C LEU A 549 7.49 15.21 32.60
N VAL A 550 6.79 16.30 32.28
CA VAL A 550 7.20 17.27 31.25
C VAL A 550 7.50 18.66 31.81
N GLY A 551 7.12 18.94 33.05
CA GLY A 551 7.44 20.20 33.69
C GLY A 551 7.29 20.17 35.20
N ALA A 552 8.07 20.99 35.89
CA ALA A 552 7.89 21.29 37.30
C ALA A 552 8.33 22.73 37.57
N SER A 553 7.61 23.44 38.43
CA SER A 553 7.92 24.82 38.79
C SER A 553 7.37 25.17 40.17
N PHE A 554 7.97 26.16 40.82
CA PHE A 554 7.44 26.80 42.02
C PHE A 554 6.70 28.09 41.66
N LYS A 555 5.72 28.48 42.48
CA LYS A 555 4.87 29.66 42.28
C LYS A 555 5.50 30.96 42.77
#